data_AF-A0A4R8FFI9-F1
#
_entry.id   AF-A0A4R8FFI9-F1
#
_cell.length_a   1.000
_cell.length_b   1.000
_cell.length_c   1.000
_cell.angle_alpha   90.00
_cell.angle_beta   90.00
_cell.angle_gamma   90.00
#
_symmetry.space_group_name_H-M   'P 1'
#
loop_
_entity.id
_entity.type
_entity.pdbx_description
1 polymer ?
#
loop_
_entity_poly.entity_id
_entity_poly.type
_entity_poly.pdbx_seq_one_letter_code
_entity_poly.pdbx_strand_id
1 'polypeptide(L)'
;MSGFFILHSIPVRPPVRSWLVRRLGRAGFGIAYSFQSLAMLGVLLVAANRAPYLALWPEPPGAHWLVLVATTAAILVLVFGLFRPNPLSFGGLRNTAFDPRDPGILRYCRHPVLLALLLWSGAHLIANGDLAHGLMFGSFALFSLLGTWAIDRRRQRDMGD
;
A
#
# COMPACT_ATOMS: atom_id res chain seq x y z
N MET A 1 -4.54 19.25 -9.84
CA MET A 1 -5.23 18.01 -9.40
C MET A 1 -5.70 17.13 -10.56
N SER A 2 -6.14 17.70 -11.71
CA SER A 2 -6.70 16.95 -12.85
C SER A 2 -5.73 15.99 -13.55
N GLY A 3 -4.45 16.34 -13.67
CA GLY A 3 -3.43 15.47 -14.30
C GLY A 3 -3.12 14.19 -13.52
N PHE A 4 -3.23 14.25 -12.18
CA PHE A 4 -3.04 13.09 -11.29
C PHE A 4 -4.10 12.02 -11.56
N PHE A 5 -5.38 12.41 -11.63
CA PHE A 5 -6.49 11.48 -11.91
C PHE A 5 -6.39 10.85 -13.30
N ILE A 6 -5.94 11.61 -14.31
CA ILE A 6 -5.79 11.12 -15.68
C ILE A 6 -4.64 10.09 -15.76
N LEU A 7 -3.48 10.37 -15.15
CA LEU A 7 -2.37 9.40 -15.11
C LEU A 7 -2.68 8.17 -14.26
N HIS A 8 -3.49 8.30 -13.19
CA HIS A 8 -3.82 7.18 -12.31
C HIS A 8 -4.89 6.24 -12.90
N SER A 9 -5.81 6.78 -13.71
CA SER A 9 -6.97 6.02 -14.20
C SER A 9 -6.67 5.22 -15.47
N ILE A 10 -5.73 5.67 -16.30
CA ILE A 10 -5.44 5.06 -17.61
C ILE A 10 -4.80 3.66 -17.51
N PRO A 11 -3.82 3.39 -16.62
CA PRO A 11 -3.15 2.08 -16.54
C PRO A 11 -4.02 0.97 -15.95
N VAL A 12 -5.06 1.32 -15.20
CA VAL A 12 -5.90 0.38 -14.44
C VAL A 12 -7.14 -0.04 -15.25
N ARG A 13 -7.42 0.60 -16.39
CA ARG A 13 -8.53 0.18 -17.27
C ARG A 13 -8.26 -1.21 -17.86
N PRO A 14 -9.22 -2.15 -17.81
CA PRO A 14 -9.04 -3.54 -18.23
C PRO A 14 -8.43 -3.74 -19.63
N PRO A 15 -8.79 -2.96 -20.68
CA PRO A 15 -8.19 -3.14 -22.00
C PRO A 15 -6.74 -2.64 -22.09
N VAL A 16 -6.37 -1.61 -21.32
CA VAL A 16 -5.01 -1.03 -21.30
C VAL A 16 -4.06 -1.91 -20.47
N ARG A 17 -4.53 -2.42 -19.32
CA ARG A 17 -3.79 -3.39 -18.50
C ARG A 17 -3.49 -4.68 -19.25
N SER A 18 -4.48 -5.24 -19.96
CA SER A 18 -4.28 -6.47 -20.74
C SER A 18 -3.34 -6.26 -21.91
N TRP A 19 -3.37 -5.10 -22.58
CA TRP A 19 -2.43 -4.75 -23.65
C TRP A 19 -1.00 -4.52 -23.13
N LEU A 20 -0.83 -3.77 -22.04
CA LEU A 20 0.48 -3.55 -21.40
C LEU A 20 1.09 -4.86 -20.89
N VAL A 21 0.31 -5.72 -20.23
CA VAL A 21 0.80 -7.03 -19.75
C VAL A 21 1.18 -7.94 -20.91
N ARG A 22 0.46 -7.90 -22.05
CA ARG A 22 0.82 -8.65 -23.26
C ARG A 22 2.13 -8.16 -23.89
N ARG A 23 2.46 -6.85 -23.79
CA ARG A 23 3.68 -6.27 -24.37
C ARG A 23 4.91 -6.30 -23.44
N LEU A 24 4.73 -6.04 -22.15
CA LEU A 24 5.83 -5.94 -21.15
C LEU A 24 6.00 -7.20 -20.30
N GLY A 25 5.06 -8.15 -20.38
CA GLY A 25 4.97 -9.26 -19.44
C GLY A 25 4.49 -8.82 -18.05
N ARG A 26 4.11 -9.80 -17.21
CA ARG A 26 3.63 -9.55 -15.84
C ARG A 26 4.67 -8.84 -14.97
N ALA A 27 5.95 -9.16 -15.15
CA ALA A 27 7.06 -8.56 -14.41
C ALA A 27 7.32 -7.10 -14.83
N GLY A 28 7.33 -6.80 -16.14
CA GLY A 28 7.53 -5.44 -16.64
C GLY A 28 6.38 -4.49 -16.26
N PHE A 29 5.14 -5.00 -16.25
CA PHE A 29 4.00 -4.23 -15.73
C PHE A 29 4.15 -3.92 -14.23
N GLY A 30 4.60 -4.89 -13.43
CA GLY A 30 4.85 -4.69 -12.00
C GLY A 30 5.90 -3.61 -11.73
N ILE A 31 7.02 -3.63 -12.45
CA ILE A 31 8.09 -2.63 -12.31
C ILE A 31 7.59 -1.24 -12.72
N ALA A 32 6.95 -1.11 -13.88
CA ALA A 32 6.43 0.17 -14.37
C ALA A 32 5.38 0.76 -13.42
N TYR A 33 4.50 -0.09 -12.87
CA TYR A 33 3.50 0.31 -11.88
C TYR A 33 4.15 0.77 -10.57
N SER A 34 5.18 0.06 -10.08
CA SER A 34 5.92 0.46 -8.89
C SER A 34 6.61 1.82 -9.07
N PHE A 35 7.27 2.05 -10.20
CA PHE A 35 7.89 3.35 -10.52
C PHE A 35 6.85 4.48 -10.58
N GLN A 36 5.72 4.24 -11.23
CA GLN A 36 4.63 5.20 -11.30
C GLN A 36 4.09 5.54 -9.90
N SER A 37 3.91 4.53 -9.05
CA SER A 37 3.44 4.73 -7.67
C SER A 37 4.46 5.54 -6.85
N LEU A 38 5.75 5.25 -6.99
CA LEU A 38 6.83 5.99 -6.33
C LEU A 38 6.90 7.45 -6.79
N ALA A 39 6.78 7.70 -8.10
CA ALA A 39 6.76 9.05 -8.66
C ALA A 39 5.58 9.86 -8.11
N MET A 40 4.40 9.24 -8.01
CA MET A 40 3.21 9.89 -7.46
C MET A 40 3.33 10.15 -5.96
N LEU A 41 3.92 9.24 -5.20
CA LEU A 41 4.27 9.47 -3.80
C LEU A 41 5.24 10.65 -3.66
N GLY A 42 6.28 10.72 -4.49
CA GLY A 42 7.24 11.83 -4.49
C GLY A 42 6.58 13.18 -4.78
N VAL A 43 5.70 13.25 -5.77
CA VAL A 43 4.91 14.46 -6.07
C VAL A 43 4.05 14.86 -4.88
N LEU A 44 3.40 13.90 -4.22
CA LEU A 44 2.56 14.15 -3.05
C LEU A 44 3.38 14.69 -1.88
N LEU A 45 4.56 14.11 -1.61
CA LEU A 45 5.48 14.56 -0.57
C LEU A 45 5.97 15.99 -0.83
N VAL A 46 6.37 16.31 -2.07
CA VAL A 46 6.78 17.67 -2.45
C VAL A 46 5.63 18.66 -2.30
N ALA A 47 4.41 18.27 -2.69
CA ALA A 47 3.23 19.10 -2.54
C ALA A 47 2.87 19.34 -1.06
N ALA A 48 2.92 18.30 -0.23
CA ALA A 48 2.68 18.39 1.21
C ALA A 48 3.71 19.30 1.88
N ASN A 49 4.99 19.17 1.53
CA ASN A 49 6.07 19.99 2.10
C ASN A 49 6.02 21.47 1.67
N ARG A 50 5.38 21.78 0.54
CA ARG A 50 5.17 23.16 0.08
C ARG A 50 3.86 23.78 0.59
N ALA A 51 2.99 22.98 1.21
CA ALA A 51 1.73 23.48 1.72
C ALA A 51 1.96 24.37 2.95
N PRO A 52 1.13 25.40 3.16
CA PRO A 52 1.17 26.17 4.39
C PRO A 52 1.01 25.24 5.60
N TYR A 53 1.94 25.35 6.55
CA TYR A 53 1.87 24.57 7.78
C TYR A 53 0.66 25.03 8.60
N LEU A 54 -0.33 24.14 8.71
CA LEU A 54 -1.52 24.33 9.52
C LEU A 54 -1.56 23.21 10.56
N ALA A 55 -1.20 23.55 11.80
CA ALA A 55 -1.25 22.63 12.92
C ALA A 55 -2.72 22.27 13.24
N LEU A 56 -3.00 20.97 13.26
CA LEU A 56 -4.24 20.36 13.73
C LEU A 56 -4.10 19.90 15.19
N TRP A 57 -2.98 19.28 15.54
CA TRP A 57 -2.64 18.88 16.91
C TRP A 57 -1.12 18.97 17.17
N PRO A 58 -0.70 19.16 18.42
CA PRO A 58 0.72 19.11 18.78
C PRO A 58 1.27 17.70 18.65
N GLU A 59 2.57 17.59 18.36
CA GLU A 59 3.28 16.31 18.39
C GLU A 59 3.21 15.70 19.80
N PRO A 60 2.69 14.47 19.95
CA PRO A 60 2.61 13.83 21.26
C PRO A 60 4.02 13.44 21.77
N PRO A 61 4.26 13.47 23.09
CA PRO A 61 5.51 13.01 23.66
C PRO A 61 5.83 11.57 23.24
N GLY A 62 7.02 11.35 22.70
CA GLY A 62 7.46 10.02 22.24
C GLY A 62 6.93 9.60 20.85
N ALA A 63 6.34 10.52 20.08
CA ALA A 63 5.91 10.27 18.70
C ALA A 63 7.02 9.64 17.83
N HIS A 64 8.27 10.08 17.99
CA HIS A 64 9.42 9.50 17.30
C HIS A 64 9.63 8.02 17.60
N TRP A 65 9.44 7.57 18.85
CA TRP A 65 9.52 6.15 19.21
C TRP A 65 8.38 5.35 18.61
N LEU A 66 7.16 5.90 18.64
CA LEU A 66 6.00 5.30 17.99
C LEU A 66 6.26 5.06 16.50
N VAL A 67 6.74 6.09 15.79
CA VAL A 67 7.05 6.01 14.36
C VAL A 67 8.16 5.01 14.09
N LEU A 68 9.22 4.99 14.91
CA LEU A 68 10.35 4.08 14.74
C LEU A 68 9.93 2.62 14.91
N VAL A 69 9.18 2.32 15.97
CA VAL A 69 8.68 0.96 16.25
C VAL A 69 7.69 0.51 15.15
N ALA A 70 6.74 1.36 14.79
CA ALA A 70 5.73 1.03 13.78
C ALA A 70 6.35 0.84 12.38
N THR A 71 7.33 1.69 12.01
CA THR A 71 8.04 1.57 10.73
C THR A 71 8.89 0.31 10.69
N THR A 72 9.58 -0.01 11.78
CA THR A 72 10.35 -1.26 11.90
C THR A 72 9.43 -2.47 11.75
N ALA A 73 8.29 -2.48 12.45
CA ALA A 73 7.29 -3.53 12.33
C ALA A 73 6.75 -3.65 10.89
N ALA A 74 6.44 -2.52 10.23
CA ALA A 74 5.99 -2.49 8.84
C ALA A 74 7.03 -3.07 7.88
N ILE A 75 8.32 -2.73 8.05
CA ILE A 75 9.42 -3.29 7.25
C ILE A 75 9.54 -4.79 7.47
N LEU A 76 9.48 -5.27 8.71
CA LEU A 76 9.53 -6.70 9.00
C LEU A 76 8.35 -7.45 8.36
N VAL A 77 7.13 -6.93 8.50
CA VAL A 77 5.93 -7.49 7.85
C VAL A 77 6.07 -7.51 6.33
N LEU A 78 6.64 -6.46 5.73
CA LEU A 78 6.92 -6.41 4.30
C LEU A 78 7.93 -7.48 3.90
N VAL A 79 9.08 -7.56 4.58
CA VAL A 79 10.13 -8.55 4.29
C VAL A 79 9.55 -9.96 4.39
N PHE A 80 8.95 -10.32 5.52
CA PHE A 80 8.38 -11.66 5.70
C PHE A 80 7.18 -11.94 4.78
N GLY A 81 6.45 -10.90 4.35
CA GLY A 81 5.29 -11.00 3.45
C GLY A 81 5.60 -11.00 1.95
N LEU A 82 6.69 -10.36 1.50
CA LEU A 82 7.12 -10.27 0.10
C LEU A 82 7.96 -11.46 -0.33
N PHE A 83 8.78 -12.02 0.57
CA PHE A 83 9.67 -13.15 0.24
C PHE A 83 8.98 -14.52 0.26
N ARG A 84 7.70 -14.60 0.68
CA ARG A 84 6.91 -15.84 0.61
C ARG A 84 5.94 -15.79 -0.58
N PRO A 85 5.72 -16.91 -1.29
CA PRO A 85 4.67 -17.01 -2.29
C PRO A 85 3.32 -16.61 -1.68
N ASN A 86 2.80 -15.45 -2.06
CA ASN A 86 1.56 -14.94 -1.48
C ASN A 86 0.56 -14.60 -2.60
N PRO A 87 -0.39 -15.51 -2.89
CA PRO A 87 -1.46 -15.25 -3.86
C PRO A 87 -2.39 -14.09 -3.46
N LEU A 88 -2.27 -13.58 -2.23
CA LEU A 88 -3.10 -12.52 -1.64
C LEU A 88 -2.41 -11.16 -1.59
N SER A 89 -1.16 -11.08 -2.03
CA SER A 89 -0.41 -9.83 -2.15
C SER A 89 -0.37 -9.35 -3.60
N PHE A 90 -0.37 -8.02 -3.79
CA PHE A 90 -0.11 -7.42 -5.09
C PHE A 90 1.29 -7.85 -5.58
N GLY A 91 1.34 -8.67 -6.63
CA GLY A 91 2.60 -9.01 -7.30
C GLY A 91 3.44 -10.10 -6.63
N GLY A 92 2.84 -11.00 -5.83
CA GLY A 92 3.55 -12.14 -5.22
C GLY A 92 4.38 -12.93 -6.25
N LEU A 93 5.71 -12.94 -6.06
CA LEU A 93 6.62 -13.78 -6.82
C LEU A 93 6.32 -15.25 -6.50
N ARG A 94 6.18 -16.09 -7.54
CA ARG A 94 6.00 -17.55 -7.43
C ARG A 94 4.69 -17.99 -6.75
N ASN A 95 3.57 -17.27 -6.94
CA ASN A 95 2.23 -17.65 -6.45
C ASN A 95 1.83 -19.11 -6.70
N THR A 96 2.38 -19.76 -7.73
CA THR A 96 2.16 -21.19 -8.04
C THR A 96 2.80 -22.16 -7.05
N ALA A 97 3.68 -21.70 -6.17
CA ALA A 97 4.36 -22.48 -5.14
C ALA A 97 3.77 -22.26 -3.73
N PHE A 98 2.60 -21.61 -3.63
CA PHE A 98 1.90 -21.47 -2.35
C PHE A 98 1.35 -22.83 -1.91
N ASP A 99 1.88 -23.37 -0.81
CA ASP A 99 1.34 -24.56 -0.15
C ASP A 99 0.36 -24.14 0.96
N PRO A 100 -0.95 -24.46 0.84
CA PRO A 100 -1.93 -24.20 1.89
C PRO A 100 -1.61 -24.88 3.23
N ARG A 101 -0.74 -25.90 3.25
CA ARG A 101 -0.35 -26.65 4.45
C ARG A 101 0.79 -26.00 5.24
N ASP A 102 1.56 -25.07 4.65
CA ASP A 102 2.53 -24.21 5.35
C ASP A 102 2.32 -22.72 5.03
N PRO A 103 1.21 -22.12 5.52
CA PRO A 103 0.89 -20.73 5.23
C PRO A 103 1.84 -19.71 5.90
N GLY A 104 2.67 -20.12 6.87
CA GLY A 104 3.58 -19.22 7.58
C GLY A 104 2.90 -17.97 8.14
N ILE A 105 3.47 -16.78 7.87
CA ILE A 105 2.92 -15.49 8.31
C ILE A 105 1.54 -15.17 7.71
N LEU A 106 1.16 -15.82 6.61
CA LEU A 106 -0.15 -15.65 5.97
C LEU A 106 -1.29 -16.26 6.77
N ARG A 107 -0.97 -17.13 7.76
CA ARG A 107 -1.93 -17.58 8.77
C ARG A 107 -2.42 -16.43 9.66
N TYR A 108 -1.52 -15.51 9.99
CA TYR A 108 -1.79 -14.39 10.89
C TYR A 108 -2.14 -13.10 10.14
N CYS A 109 -1.64 -12.94 8.91
CA CYS A 109 -1.86 -11.75 8.09
C CYS A 109 -2.08 -12.10 6.63
N ARG A 110 -3.34 -12.04 6.19
CA ARG A 110 -3.74 -12.30 4.79
C ARG A 110 -3.16 -11.29 3.80
N HIS A 111 -3.01 -10.03 4.23
CA HIS A 111 -2.56 -8.92 3.39
C HIS A 111 -1.38 -8.17 4.03
N PRO A 112 -0.17 -8.76 4.07
CA PRO A 112 0.97 -8.20 4.78
C PRO A 112 1.38 -6.81 4.24
N VAL A 113 1.29 -6.58 2.92
CA VAL A 113 1.60 -5.27 2.32
C VAL A 113 0.62 -4.18 2.77
N LEU A 114 -0.68 -4.49 2.80
CA LEU A 114 -1.69 -3.53 3.26
C LEU A 114 -1.54 -3.28 4.77
N LEU A 115 -1.31 -4.33 5.56
CA LEU A 115 -1.05 -4.16 6.99
C LEU A 115 0.18 -3.29 7.25
N ALA A 116 1.29 -3.52 6.54
CA ALA A 116 2.47 -2.69 6.66
C ALA A 116 2.19 -1.22 6.31
N LEU A 117 1.44 -0.99 5.21
CA LEU A 117 1.02 0.36 4.84
C LEU A 117 0.14 1.01 5.91
N LEU A 118 -0.77 0.25 6.54
CA LEU A 118 -1.64 0.73 7.61
C LEU A 118 -0.86 1.09 8.88
N LEU A 119 0.05 0.22 9.32
CA LEU A 119 0.90 0.47 10.49
C LEU A 119 1.77 1.70 10.28
N TRP A 120 2.41 1.81 9.12
CA TRP A 120 3.26 2.94 8.77
C TRP A 120 2.47 4.25 8.68
N SER A 121 1.38 4.28 7.92
CA SER A 121 0.58 5.49 7.74
C SER A 121 -0.15 5.90 9.02
N GLY A 122 -0.65 4.96 9.82
CA GLY A 122 -1.30 5.25 11.10
C GLY A 122 -0.34 5.89 12.11
N ALA A 123 0.87 5.35 12.25
CA ALA A 123 1.87 5.91 13.15
C ALA A 123 2.32 7.31 12.71
N HIS A 124 2.54 7.52 11.41
CA HIS A 124 2.90 8.83 10.88
C HIS A 124 1.75 9.83 10.99
N LEU A 125 0.50 9.40 10.83
CA LEU A 125 -0.66 10.26 11.05
C LEU A 125 -0.67 10.76 12.50
N ILE A 126 -0.50 9.86 13.48
CA ILE A 126 -0.48 10.25 14.91
C ILE A 126 0.66 11.23 15.20
N ALA A 127 1.85 10.97 14.65
CA ALA A 127 3.03 11.80 14.88
C ALA A 127 3.01 13.15 14.15
N ASN A 128 2.43 13.22 12.95
CA ASN A 128 2.41 14.44 12.14
C ASN A 128 1.05 15.14 12.27
N GLY A 129 1.00 16.12 13.16
CA GLY A 129 -0.22 16.83 13.50
C GLY A 129 -0.56 18.03 12.61
N ASP A 130 -0.13 18.06 11.36
CA ASP A 130 -0.52 19.12 10.41
C ASP A 130 -1.48 18.63 9.32
N LEU A 131 -2.17 19.57 8.69
CA LEU A 131 -3.22 19.27 7.71
C LEU A 131 -2.69 18.52 6.48
N ALA A 132 -1.50 18.87 5.98
CA ALA A 132 -0.98 18.29 4.76
C ALA A 132 -0.61 16.81 4.97
N HIS A 133 0.14 16.53 6.04
CA HIS A 133 0.48 15.16 6.42
C HIS A 133 -0.74 14.38 6.89
N GLY A 134 -1.67 15.03 7.59
CA GLY A 134 -2.94 14.45 8.00
C GLY A 134 -3.75 13.90 6.82
N LEU A 135 -3.92 14.70 5.77
CA LEU A 135 -4.60 14.28 4.54
C LEU A 135 -3.84 13.18 3.81
N MET A 136 -2.51 13.27 3.73
CA MET A 136 -1.68 12.28 3.06
C MET A 136 -1.73 10.92 3.76
N PHE A 137 -1.35 10.86 5.04
CA PHE A 137 -1.30 9.62 5.81
C PHE A 137 -2.69 9.07 6.09
N GLY A 138 -3.68 9.94 6.34
CA GLY A 138 -5.08 9.55 6.46
C GLY A 138 -5.61 8.87 5.21
N SER A 139 -5.27 9.38 4.02
CA SER A 139 -5.64 8.75 2.75
C SER A 139 -5.01 7.37 2.58
N PHE A 140 -3.74 7.19 2.95
CA PHE A 140 -3.06 5.89 2.89
C PHE A 140 -3.64 4.88 3.89
N ALA A 141 -3.94 5.31 5.12
CA ALA A 141 -4.58 4.45 6.12
C ALA A 141 -5.97 4.00 5.65
N LEU A 142 -6.78 4.92 5.15
CA LEU A 142 -8.10 4.63 4.59
C LEU A 142 -8.01 3.69 3.39
N PHE A 143 -7.08 3.96 2.45
CA PHE A 143 -6.83 3.10 1.30
C PHE A 143 -6.47 1.68 1.72
N SER A 144 -5.63 1.52 2.74
CA SER A 144 -5.24 0.21 3.23
C SER A 144 -6.41 -0.59 3.82
N LEU A 145 -7.25 0.07 4.63
CA LEU A 145 -8.45 -0.54 5.20
C LEU A 145 -9.47 -0.93 4.13
N LEU A 146 -9.80 -0.01 3.23
CA LEU A 146 -10.74 -0.25 2.13
C LEU A 146 -10.23 -1.31 1.15
N GLY A 147 -8.93 -1.29 0.85
CA GLY A 147 -8.28 -2.30 0.01
C GLY A 147 -8.37 -3.70 0.62
N THR A 148 -8.10 -3.81 1.92
CA THR A 148 -8.21 -5.08 2.66
C THR A 148 -9.64 -5.61 2.60
N TRP A 149 -10.62 -4.76 2.94
CA TRP A 149 -12.04 -5.11 2.90
C TRP A 149 -12.53 -5.52 1.49
N ALA A 150 -12.15 -4.77 0.46
CA ALA A 150 -12.55 -5.05 -0.91
C ALA A 150 -11.99 -6.38 -1.43
N ILE A 151 -10.76 -6.73 -1.04
CA ILE A 151 -10.14 -8.00 -1.43
C ILE A 151 -10.79 -9.16 -0.70
N ASP A 152 -11.00 -9.05 0.61
CA ASP A 152 -11.70 -10.08 1.39
C ASP A 152 -13.12 -10.34 0.83
N ARG A 153 -13.85 -9.27 0.50
CA ARG A 153 -15.21 -9.39 -0.07
C ARG A 153 -15.25 -10.03 -1.46
N ARG A 154 -14.25 -9.77 -2.31
CA ARG A 154 -14.14 -10.45 -3.62
C ARG A 154 -13.89 -11.94 -3.43
N ARG A 155 -13.00 -12.30 -2.50
CA ARG A 155 -12.62 -13.69 -2.29
C ARG A 155 -13.70 -14.52 -1.60
N GLN A 156 -14.51 -13.93 -0.72
CA GLN A 156 -15.70 -14.58 -0.18
C GLN A 156 -16.70 -14.98 -1.27
N ARG A 157 -16.74 -14.24 -2.39
CA ARG A 157 -17.58 -14.60 -3.54
C ARG A 157 -16.98 -15.73 -4.37
N ASP A 158 -15.65 -15.79 -4.49
CA ASP A 158 -14.95 -16.82 -5.27
C ASP A 158 -14.83 -18.18 -4.54
N MET A 159 -14.99 -18.20 -3.21
CA MET A 159 -14.98 -19.42 -2.36
C MET A 159 -16.40 -19.90 -1.99
N GLY A 160 -17.43 -19.25 -2.54
CA GLY A 160 -18.84 -19.46 -2.20
C GLY A 160 -19.62 -20.38 -3.15
N ASP A 161 -18.93 -21.15 -4.00
CA ASP A 161 -19.48 -22.28 -4.78
C ASP A 161 -18.83 -23.60 -4.33
#